data_AF-F9GE39-F1
#
_entry.id   AF-F9GE39-F1
#
_cell.length_a   1.000
_cell.length_b   1.000
_cell.length_c   1.000
_cell.angle_alpha   90.00
_cell.angle_beta   90.00
_cell.angle_gamma   90.00
#
_symmetry.space_group_name_H-M   'P 1'
#
loop_
_entity.id
_entity.type
_entity.pdbx_description
1 polymer ?
#
loop_
_entity_poly.entity_id
_entity_poly.type
_entity_poly.pdbx_seq_one_letter_code
_entity_poly.pdbx_strand_id
1 'polypeptide(L)'
;HGWTVNTPESLLPEIFRSNNEPLFDWFLEQGADPNVAGPENDQGQTLRLAAIQGTVQVVQKLLKAGANMASSGLYWAAGAYPEGSVPNIRRVEPSADFDKSRIPVMELLLENGGDVNHRLETHHMEELYPIVNAVKAGAVERVKWLLSKGADPDLKGSWGSARDYAKLYSSDEMKQVLGVEQ
;
A
#
# COMPACT_ATOMS: atom_id res chain seq x y z
N HIS A 1 16.00 -14.52 30.89
CA HIS A 1 15.07 -13.40 30.71
C HIS A 1 14.19 -13.72 29.50
N GLY A 2 12.88 -13.90 29.68
CA GLY A 2 11.93 -14.42 28.68
C GLY A 2 11.55 -13.45 27.56
N TRP A 3 12.52 -12.73 27.03
CA TRP A 3 12.35 -11.89 25.84
C TRP A 3 12.34 -12.79 24.59
N THR A 4 11.45 -12.48 23.65
CA THR A 4 11.41 -13.07 22.32
C THR A 4 11.34 -11.96 21.29
N VAL A 5 11.58 -12.26 20.02
CA VAL A 5 11.41 -11.29 18.91
C VAL A 5 9.97 -10.74 18.79
N ASN A 6 9.00 -11.32 19.52
CA ASN A 6 7.59 -10.95 19.51
C ASN A 6 7.09 -10.40 20.88
N THR A 7 7.93 -10.27 21.91
CA THR A 7 7.47 -9.86 23.27
C THR A 7 8.41 -8.86 23.94
N PRO A 8 7.90 -7.85 24.68
CA PRO A 8 6.48 -7.58 25.01
C PRO A 8 5.66 -6.96 23.86
N GLU A 9 6.32 -6.28 22.92
CA GLU A 9 5.75 -5.71 21.69
C GLU A 9 6.66 -6.12 20.51
N SER A 10 6.12 -6.30 19.32
CA SER A 10 6.94 -6.62 18.14
C SER A 10 7.76 -5.41 17.73
N LEU A 11 9.08 -5.58 17.59
CA LEU A 11 10.02 -4.55 17.14
C LEU A 11 10.20 -4.52 15.62
N LEU A 12 9.55 -5.45 14.91
CA LEU A 12 9.73 -5.60 13.47
C LEU A 12 9.38 -4.31 12.68
N PRO A 13 8.32 -3.54 13.02
CA PRO A 13 8.05 -2.26 12.35
C PRO A 13 9.16 -1.22 12.57
N GLU A 14 9.70 -1.11 13.78
CA GLU A 14 10.76 -0.17 14.16
C GLU A 14 12.07 -0.52 13.44
N ILE A 15 12.39 -1.81 13.36
CA ILE A 15 13.56 -2.28 12.66
C ILE A 15 13.45 -1.96 11.17
N PHE A 16 12.27 -2.16 10.56
CA PHE A 16 12.01 -1.73 9.18
C PHE A 16 12.23 -0.22 9.02
N ARG A 17 11.67 0.62 9.90
CA ARG A 17 11.87 2.09 9.85
C ARG A 17 13.31 2.52 10.04
N SER A 18 14.11 1.76 10.79
CA SER A 18 15.53 2.03 10.99
C SER A 18 16.39 1.75 9.74
N ASN A 19 15.79 1.16 8.69
CA ASN A 19 16.47 0.75 7.46
C ASN A 19 17.67 -0.19 7.71
N ASN A 20 17.62 -0.97 8.79
CA ASN A 20 18.65 -1.94 9.15
C ASN A 20 18.29 -3.32 8.58
N GLU A 21 18.53 -3.51 7.28
CA GLU A 21 18.20 -4.77 6.59
C GLU A 21 18.80 -6.02 7.26
N PRO A 22 20.08 -6.04 7.70
CA PRO A 22 20.63 -7.22 8.38
C PRO A 22 19.87 -7.58 9.67
N LEU A 23 19.49 -6.57 10.46
CA LEU A 23 18.72 -6.80 11.68
C LEU A 23 17.29 -7.24 11.36
N PHE A 24 16.69 -6.67 10.32
CA PHE A 24 15.37 -7.04 9.84
C PHE A 24 15.32 -8.51 9.41
N ASP A 25 16.29 -8.92 8.60
CA ASP A 25 16.42 -10.29 8.12
C ASP A 25 16.62 -11.26 9.28
N TRP A 26 17.52 -10.92 10.21
CA TRP A 26 17.74 -11.73 11.40
C TRP A 26 16.45 -11.89 12.23
N PHE A 27 15.65 -10.83 12.41
CA PHE A 27 14.38 -10.92 13.13
C PHE A 27 13.39 -11.88 12.45
N LEU A 28 13.25 -11.79 11.12
CA LEU A 28 12.40 -12.72 10.37
C LEU A 28 12.91 -14.17 10.48
N GLU A 29 14.21 -14.39 10.42
CA GLU A 29 14.84 -15.71 10.61
C GLU A 29 14.60 -16.29 12.00
N GLN A 30 14.50 -15.44 13.04
CA GLN A 30 14.17 -15.85 14.40
C GLN A 30 12.65 -16.07 14.63
N GLY A 31 11.82 -15.97 13.58
CA GLY A 31 10.38 -16.17 13.69
C GLY A 31 9.61 -14.96 14.24
N ALA A 32 10.10 -13.74 13.95
CA ALA A 32 9.30 -12.54 14.17
C ALA A 32 7.99 -12.64 13.38
N ASP A 33 6.85 -12.50 14.06
CA ASP A 33 5.54 -12.55 13.45
C ASP A 33 5.26 -11.21 12.75
N PRO A 34 5.12 -11.22 11.41
CA PRO A 34 4.93 -9.98 10.65
C PRO A 34 3.54 -9.36 10.81
N ASN A 35 2.62 -10.04 11.50
CA ASN A 35 1.24 -9.60 11.70
C ASN A 35 1.01 -8.90 13.04
N VAL A 36 1.94 -9.05 13.99
CA VAL A 36 1.80 -8.45 15.32
C VAL A 36 1.83 -6.93 15.21
N ALA A 37 0.98 -6.29 16.01
CA ALA A 37 0.96 -4.86 16.08
C ALA A 37 2.29 -4.31 16.62
N GLY A 38 2.74 -3.20 16.04
CA GLY A 38 3.80 -2.40 16.64
C GLY A 38 3.33 -1.72 17.94
N PRO A 39 4.17 -0.84 18.54
CA PRO A 39 3.87 -0.09 19.76
C PRO A 39 2.57 0.73 19.73
N GLU A 40 2.00 0.96 18.54
CA GLU A 40 0.76 1.72 18.31
C GLU A 40 -0.50 0.84 18.17
N ASN A 41 -0.43 -0.46 18.48
CA ASN A 41 -1.56 -1.42 18.36
C ASN A 41 -2.15 -1.56 16.94
N ASP A 42 -1.39 -1.17 15.91
CA ASP A 42 -1.78 -1.28 14.51
C ASP A 42 -1.28 -2.59 13.91
N GLN A 43 -2.18 -3.56 13.72
CA GLN A 43 -1.83 -4.90 13.21
C GLN A 43 -1.30 -4.86 11.77
N GLY A 44 -0.30 -5.70 11.51
CA GLY A 44 0.47 -5.80 10.25
C GLY A 44 0.98 -4.46 9.71
N GLN A 45 1.37 -3.57 10.62
CA GLN A 45 2.04 -2.31 10.33
C GLN A 45 3.28 -2.49 9.45
N THR A 46 4.07 -3.56 9.63
CA THR A 46 5.29 -3.77 8.84
C THR A 46 5.00 -4.00 7.36
N LEU A 47 4.04 -4.87 7.00
CA LEU A 47 3.70 -5.10 5.59
C LEU A 47 3.06 -3.85 4.96
N ARG A 48 2.27 -3.09 5.72
CA ARG A 48 1.75 -1.79 5.29
C ARG A 48 2.89 -0.82 4.95
N LEU A 49 3.84 -0.62 5.86
CA LEU A 49 4.98 0.27 5.64
C LEU A 49 5.83 -0.19 4.45
N ALA A 50 6.08 -1.50 4.32
CA ALA A 50 6.81 -2.06 3.20
C ALA A 50 6.06 -1.91 1.86
N ALA A 51 4.73 -2.02 1.85
CA ALA A 51 3.91 -1.79 0.65
C ALA A 51 4.02 -0.33 0.17
N ILE A 52 4.09 0.64 1.09
CA ILE A 52 4.19 2.06 0.78
C ILE A 52 5.62 2.43 0.36
N GLN A 53 6.62 2.07 1.16
CA GLN A 53 7.99 2.60 1.05
C GLN A 53 9.05 1.53 0.78
N GLY A 54 8.75 0.26 1.05
CA GLY A 54 9.71 -0.84 0.92
C GLY A 54 9.96 -1.28 -0.52
N THR A 55 10.96 -2.15 -0.66
CA THR A 55 11.30 -2.83 -1.92
C THR A 55 10.47 -4.08 -2.11
N VAL A 56 10.42 -4.59 -3.34
CA VAL A 56 9.79 -5.89 -3.67
C VAL A 56 10.38 -7.00 -2.82
N GLN A 57 11.70 -6.98 -2.57
CA GLN A 57 12.40 -7.98 -1.78
C GLN A 57 11.94 -8.00 -0.32
N VAL A 58 11.74 -6.83 0.30
CA VAL A 58 11.23 -6.76 1.68
C VAL A 58 9.79 -7.25 1.76
N VAL A 59 8.92 -6.82 0.83
CA VAL A 59 7.53 -7.30 0.76
C VAL A 59 7.49 -8.82 0.58
N GLN A 60 8.36 -9.36 -0.28
CA GLN A 60 8.46 -10.81 -0.49
C GLN A 60 8.89 -11.55 0.77
N LYS A 61 9.84 -11.02 1.54
CA LYS A 61 10.30 -11.62 2.81
C LYS A 61 9.16 -11.65 3.83
N LEU A 62 8.42 -10.56 3.97
CA LEU A 62 7.27 -10.47 4.88
C LEU A 62 6.14 -11.45 4.51
N LEU A 63 5.80 -11.54 3.23
CA LEU A 63 4.79 -12.50 2.75
C LEU A 63 5.23 -13.95 3.01
N LYS A 64 6.52 -14.28 2.79
CA LYS A 64 7.08 -15.60 3.12
C LYS A 64 7.09 -15.90 4.62
N ALA A 65 7.23 -14.87 5.45
CA ALA A 65 7.13 -14.97 6.91
C ALA A 65 5.67 -15.08 7.40
N GLY A 66 4.68 -15.12 6.51
CA GLY A 66 3.27 -15.33 6.86
C GLY A 66 2.47 -14.04 7.06
N ALA A 67 2.91 -12.91 6.48
CA ALA A 67 2.13 -11.67 6.53
C ALA A 67 0.77 -11.85 5.81
N ASN A 68 -0.35 -11.63 6.51
CA ASN A 68 -1.70 -11.94 6.04
C ASN A 68 -2.49 -10.70 5.56
N MET A 69 -1.79 -9.67 5.10
CA MET A 69 -2.35 -8.39 4.67
C MET A 69 -2.10 -8.10 3.20
N ALA A 70 -2.17 -9.10 2.31
CA ALA A 70 -1.93 -8.90 0.89
C ALA A 70 -2.95 -7.95 0.25
N SER A 71 -4.25 -8.13 0.52
CA SER A 71 -5.32 -7.30 -0.06
C SER A 71 -5.28 -5.85 0.45
N SER A 72 -5.17 -5.65 1.77
CA SER A 72 -4.99 -4.31 2.33
C SER A 72 -3.61 -3.71 1.96
N GLY A 73 -2.58 -4.54 1.85
CA GLY A 73 -1.26 -4.16 1.33
C GLY A 73 -1.33 -3.60 -0.09
N LEU A 74 -2.13 -4.19 -0.98
CA LEU A 74 -2.32 -3.69 -2.34
C LEU A 74 -2.94 -2.29 -2.34
N TYR A 75 -3.91 -2.05 -1.46
CA TYR A 75 -4.46 -0.70 -1.26
C TYR A 75 -3.37 0.32 -0.85
N TRP A 76 -2.50 -0.04 0.09
CA TRP A 76 -1.42 0.83 0.56
C TRP A 76 -0.35 1.07 -0.53
N ALA A 77 0.02 0.02 -1.29
CA ALA A 77 0.94 0.13 -2.41
C ALA A 77 0.38 1.02 -3.55
N ALA A 78 -0.93 0.92 -3.81
CA ALA A 78 -1.60 1.76 -4.81
C ALA A 78 -1.54 3.26 -4.47
N GLY A 79 -1.54 3.61 -3.17
CA GLY A 79 -1.38 4.98 -2.68
C GLY A 79 0.04 5.38 -2.26
N ALA A 80 1.05 4.54 -2.54
CA ALA A 80 2.44 4.87 -2.22
C ALA A 80 2.86 6.23 -2.79
N TYR A 81 3.70 6.93 -2.05
CA TYR A 81 4.17 8.29 -2.35
C TYR A 81 5.69 8.38 -2.21
N PRO A 82 6.36 9.27 -2.97
CA PRO A 82 7.81 9.43 -2.86
C PRO A 82 8.25 9.80 -1.44
N GLU A 83 9.42 9.33 -1.03
CA GLU A 83 10.01 9.66 0.27
C GLU A 83 10.04 11.17 0.52
N GLY A 84 9.77 11.58 1.77
CA GLY A 84 9.68 13.00 2.16
C GLY A 84 8.38 13.71 1.74
N SER A 85 7.46 13.03 1.06
CA SER A 85 6.14 13.60 0.75
C SER A 85 5.26 13.66 2.00
N VAL A 86 4.46 14.73 2.09
CA VAL A 86 3.43 14.94 3.11
C VAL A 86 2.05 14.92 2.45
N PRO A 87 1.54 13.73 2.08
CA PRO A 87 0.34 13.61 1.24
C PRO A 87 -0.90 14.29 1.83
N ASN A 88 -0.99 14.38 3.17
CA ASN A 88 -2.08 15.05 3.88
C ASN A 88 -2.00 16.59 3.86
N ILE A 89 -0.87 17.16 3.46
CA ILE A 89 -0.64 18.61 3.45
C ILE A 89 -0.62 19.14 2.01
N ARG A 90 0.07 18.44 1.11
CA ARG A 90 0.23 18.87 -0.29
C ARG A 90 0.21 17.66 -1.20
N ARG A 91 -0.66 17.69 -2.20
CA ARG A 91 -0.64 16.71 -3.28
C ARG A 91 0.68 16.84 -4.05
N VAL A 92 1.41 15.73 -4.10
CA VAL A 92 2.62 15.58 -4.92
C VAL A 92 2.29 14.51 -5.93
N GLU A 93 2.14 14.90 -7.19
CA GLU A 93 2.03 13.89 -8.25
C GLU A 93 3.39 13.19 -8.37
N PRO A 94 3.43 11.85 -8.31
CA PRO A 94 4.67 11.11 -8.42
C PRO A 94 5.26 11.31 -9.83
N SER A 95 6.59 11.21 -9.95
CA SER A 95 7.20 11.06 -11.27
C SER A 95 6.74 9.75 -11.90
N ALA A 96 6.69 9.71 -13.24
CA ALA A 96 6.35 8.48 -13.97
C ALA A 96 7.26 7.30 -13.60
N ASP A 97 8.55 7.57 -13.32
CA ASP A 97 9.51 6.55 -12.91
C ASP A 97 9.18 5.99 -11.52
N PHE A 98 8.87 6.86 -10.55
CA PHE A 98 8.44 6.41 -9.22
C PHE A 98 7.13 5.62 -9.33
N ASP A 99 6.15 6.13 -10.08
CA ASP A 99 4.84 5.50 -10.23
C ASP A 99 4.96 4.07 -10.78
N LYS A 100 5.75 3.89 -11.86
CA LYS A 100 6.06 2.57 -12.42
C LYS A 100 6.86 1.69 -11.46
N SER A 101 7.78 2.26 -10.67
CA SER A 101 8.59 1.50 -9.72
C SER A 101 7.77 0.80 -8.63
N ARG A 102 6.54 1.27 -8.38
CA ARG A 102 5.64 0.66 -7.38
C ARG A 102 4.81 -0.50 -7.93
N ILE A 103 4.66 -0.63 -9.26
CA ILE A 103 3.90 -1.70 -9.90
C ILE A 103 4.42 -3.11 -9.50
N PRO A 104 5.73 -3.41 -9.48
CA PRO A 104 6.23 -4.71 -9.04
C PRO A 104 5.82 -5.09 -7.62
N VAL A 105 5.68 -4.12 -6.71
CA VAL A 105 5.17 -4.38 -5.34
C VAL A 105 3.68 -4.74 -5.38
N MET A 106 2.90 -4.02 -6.19
CA MET A 106 1.47 -4.28 -6.37
C MET A 106 1.22 -5.64 -7.02
N GLU A 107 2.01 -6.02 -8.04
CA GLU A 107 1.95 -7.32 -8.69
C GLU A 107 2.24 -8.44 -7.68
N LEU A 108 3.31 -8.32 -6.89
CA LEU A 108 3.64 -9.31 -5.87
C LEU A 108 2.52 -9.49 -4.83
N LEU A 109 1.90 -8.38 -4.40
CA LEU A 109 0.78 -8.44 -3.45
C LEU A 109 -0.45 -9.11 -4.07
N LEU A 110 -0.76 -8.82 -5.33
CA LEU A 110 -1.85 -9.46 -6.07
C LEU A 110 -1.61 -10.97 -6.23
N GLU A 111 -0.40 -11.39 -6.60
CA GLU A 111 0.01 -12.80 -6.73
C GLU A 111 -0.08 -13.58 -5.41
N ASN A 112 0.02 -12.90 -4.27
CA ASN A 112 -0.05 -13.49 -2.92
C ASN A 112 -1.43 -13.33 -2.27
N GLY A 113 -2.50 -13.28 -3.08
CA GLY A 113 -3.88 -13.23 -2.58
C GLY A 113 -4.43 -11.83 -2.35
N GLY A 114 -3.75 -10.80 -2.86
CA GLY A 114 -4.33 -9.47 -2.99
C GLY A 114 -5.59 -9.51 -3.86
N ASP A 115 -6.55 -8.63 -3.56
CA ASP A 115 -7.74 -8.45 -4.38
C ASP A 115 -7.76 -7.00 -4.90
N VAL A 116 -7.80 -6.87 -6.22
CA VAL A 116 -7.76 -5.58 -6.92
C VAL A 116 -8.94 -4.67 -6.56
N ASN A 117 -10.06 -5.26 -6.16
CA ASN A 117 -11.28 -4.59 -5.73
C ASN A 117 -11.51 -4.73 -4.21
N HIS A 118 -10.48 -5.09 -3.45
CA HIS A 118 -10.60 -5.23 -2.00
C HIS A 118 -11.07 -3.93 -1.38
N ARG A 119 -12.18 -3.99 -0.68
CA ARG A 119 -12.67 -2.89 0.14
C ARG A 119 -11.90 -2.89 1.46
N LEU A 120 -11.00 -1.92 1.63
CA LEU A 120 -10.37 -1.73 2.93
C LEU A 120 -11.41 -1.17 3.92
N GLU A 121 -11.67 -1.91 4.98
CA GLU A 121 -12.47 -1.44 6.11
C GLU A 121 -11.57 -0.73 7.10
N THR A 122 -11.76 0.59 7.26
CA THR A 122 -11.06 1.37 8.28
C THR A 122 -12.07 1.84 9.34
N HIS A 123 -11.62 1.99 10.58
CA HIS A 123 -12.44 2.49 11.69
C HIS A 123 -13.03 3.90 11.43
N HIS A 124 -12.49 4.61 10.44
CA HIS A 124 -12.91 5.96 10.03
C HIS A 124 -13.90 5.98 8.86
N MET A 125 -14.46 4.83 8.47
CA MET A 125 -15.51 4.74 7.45
C MET A 125 -15.14 5.34 6.09
N GLU A 126 -13.86 5.35 5.73
CA GLU A 126 -13.47 5.56 4.34
C GLU A 126 -13.54 4.20 3.66
N GLU A 127 -14.58 3.97 2.87
CA GLU A 127 -14.61 2.87 1.91
C GLU A 127 -13.55 3.13 0.84
N LEU A 128 -12.51 2.30 0.84
CA LEU A 128 -11.25 2.62 0.17
C LEU A 128 -10.81 1.43 -0.70
N TYR A 129 -10.92 1.62 -2.02
CA TYR A 129 -10.46 0.66 -3.03
C TYR A 129 -9.06 1.04 -3.51
N PRO A 130 -8.21 0.07 -3.91
CA PRO A 130 -6.87 0.35 -4.44
C PRO A 130 -6.87 1.40 -5.55
N ILE A 131 -7.82 1.33 -6.49
CA ILE A 131 -7.93 2.29 -7.60
C ILE A 131 -8.29 3.70 -7.13
N VAL A 132 -9.13 3.84 -6.10
CA VAL A 132 -9.43 5.15 -5.50
C VAL A 132 -8.16 5.76 -4.88
N ASN A 133 -7.34 4.94 -4.20
CA ASN A 133 -6.11 5.43 -3.59
C ASN A 133 -5.06 5.87 -4.63
N ALA A 134 -4.92 5.11 -5.72
CA ALA A 134 -4.04 5.48 -6.83
C ALA A 134 -4.47 6.79 -7.50
N VAL A 135 -5.78 7.03 -7.67
CA VAL A 135 -6.30 8.30 -8.18
C VAL A 135 -6.01 9.45 -7.21
N LYS A 136 -6.26 9.27 -5.92
CA LYS A 136 -5.93 10.27 -4.89
C LYS A 136 -4.44 10.62 -4.88
N ALA A 137 -3.59 9.63 -5.12
CA ALA A 137 -2.15 9.80 -5.26
C ALA A 137 -1.70 10.43 -6.59
N GLY A 138 -2.59 10.62 -7.57
CA GLY A 138 -2.22 11.10 -8.91
C GLY A 138 -1.39 10.10 -9.71
N ALA A 139 -1.49 8.82 -9.38
CA ALA A 139 -0.64 7.74 -9.85
C ALA A 139 -1.17 7.10 -11.14
N VAL A 140 -1.01 7.79 -12.28
CA VAL A 140 -1.59 7.41 -13.57
C VAL A 140 -1.18 6.00 -14.02
N GLU A 141 0.08 5.63 -13.88
CA GLU A 141 0.58 4.33 -14.34
C GLU A 141 0.07 3.20 -13.45
N ARG A 142 -0.05 3.43 -12.14
CA ARG A 142 -0.71 2.48 -11.24
C ARG A 142 -2.21 2.35 -11.52
N VAL A 143 -2.90 3.42 -11.90
CA VAL A 143 -4.32 3.35 -12.33
C VAL A 143 -4.45 2.53 -13.61
N LYS A 144 -3.61 2.78 -14.63
CA LYS A 144 -3.57 1.96 -15.86
C LYS A 144 -3.35 0.48 -15.54
N TRP A 145 -2.40 0.17 -14.64
CA TRP A 145 -2.14 -1.20 -14.20
C TRP A 145 -3.35 -1.81 -13.48
N LEU A 146 -3.96 -1.10 -12.52
CA LEU A 146 -5.13 -1.59 -11.79
C LEU A 146 -6.29 -1.91 -12.73
N LEU A 147 -6.60 -1.02 -13.69
CA LEU A 147 -7.61 -1.27 -14.72
C LEU A 147 -7.28 -2.50 -15.56
N SER A 148 -6.01 -2.69 -15.94
CA SER A 148 -5.57 -3.88 -16.67
C SER A 148 -5.73 -5.20 -15.89
N LYS A 149 -5.82 -5.12 -14.56
CA LYS A 149 -6.07 -6.25 -13.66
C LYS A 149 -7.56 -6.41 -13.28
N GLY A 150 -8.45 -5.61 -13.87
CA GLY A 150 -9.89 -5.71 -13.63
C GLY A 150 -10.38 -4.90 -12.42
N ALA A 151 -9.64 -3.86 -12.01
CA ALA A 151 -10.17 -2.90 -11.05
C ALA A 151 -11.42 -2.22 -11.61
N ASP A 152 -12.48 -2.16 -10.81
CA ASP A 152 -13.71 -1.46 -11.16
C ASP A 152 -13.60 0.01 -10.71
N PRO A 153 -13.52 0.97 -11.66
CA PRO A 153 -13.36 2.39 -11.33
C PRO A 153 -14.66 3.05 -10.85
N ASP A 154 -15.79 2.32 -10.88
CA ASP A 154 -17.11 2.77 -10.47
C ASP A 154 -17.51 2.28 -9.07
N LEU A 155 -16.69 1.45 -8.42
CA LEU A 155 -16.86 1.10 -7.01
C LEU A 155 -16.81 2.37 -6.17
N LYS A 156 -17.93 2.65 -5.50
CA LYS A 156 -18.11 3.85 -4.69
C LYS A 156 -17.70 3.58 -3.27
N GLY A 157 -16.86 4.48 -2.76
CA GLY A 157 -16.70 4.68 -1.35
C GLY A 157 -17.64 5.76 -0.80
N SER A 158 -17.48 6.08 0.48
CA SER A 158 -18.21 7.15 1.19
C SER A 158 -18.14 8.52 0.51
N TRP A 159 -17.10 8.74 -0.29
CA TRP A 159 -16.81 10.03 -0.93
C TRP A 159 -16.82 9.94 -2.48
N GLY A 160 -17.23 8.80 -3.04
CA GLY A 160 -17.31 8.57 -4.49
C GLY A 160 -16.38 7.48 -5.00
N SER A 161 -16.45 7.23 -6.31
CA SER A 161 -15.63 6.26 -7.03
C SER A 161 -14.33 6.88 -7.55
N ALA A 162 -13.44 6.06 -8.14
CA ALA A 162 -12.22 6.55 -8.79
C ALA A 162 -12.55 7.58 -9.90
N ARG A 163 -13.64 7.36 -10.64
CA ARG A 163 -14.15 8.33 -11.64
C ARG A 163 -14.61 9.63 -11.01
N ASP A 164 -15.31 9.59 -9.87
CA ASP A 164 -15.78 10.79 -9.17
C ASP A 164 -14.58 11.65 -8.69
N TYR A 165 -13.55 11.01 -8.12
CA TYR A 165 -12.31 11.69 -7.73
C TYR A 165 -11.53 12.27 -8.91
N ALA A 166 -11.47 11.54 -10.02
CA ALA A 166 -10.74 11.99 -11.21
C ALA A 166 -11.34 13.25 -11.82
N LYS A 167 -12.68 13.33 -11.90
CA LYS A 167 -13.40 14.51 -12.39
C LYS A 167 -13.09 15.77 -11.58
N LEU A 168 -13.09 15.66 -10.26
CA LEU A 168 -12.99 16.80 -9.37
C LEU A 168 -11.55 17.30 -9.18
N TYR A 169 -10.58 16.38 -9.15
CA TYR A 169 -9.27 16.71 -8.60
C TYR A 169 -8.07 16.23 -9.44
N SER A 170 -8.24 15.59 -10.60
CA SER A 170 -7.10 14.95 -11.30
C SER A 170 -6.67 15.64 -12.59
N SER A 171 -5.46 15.28 -13.04
CA SER A 171 -4.91 15.69 -14.33
C SER A 171 -5.79 15.22 -15.50
N ASP A 172 -5.66 15.87 -16.65
CA ASP A 172 -6.42 15.49 -17.84
C ASP A 172 -6.03 14.10 -18.34
N GLU A 173 -4.76 13.70 -18.20
CA GLU A 173 -4.34 12.32 -18.49
C GLU A 173 -5.09 11.30 -17.61
N MET A 174 -5.20 11.56 -16.30
CA MET A 174 -5.96 10.68 -15.39
C MET A 174 -7.44 10.61 -15.78
N LYS A 175 -8.04 11.75 -16.15
CA LYS A 175 -9.43 11.80 -16.63
C LYS A 175 -9.61 10.99 -17.91
N GLN A 176 -8.68 11.10 -18.86
CA GLN A 176 -8.69 10.34 -20.09
C GLN A 176 -8.58 8.83 -19.82
N VAL A 177 -7.63 8.41 -18.97
CA VAL A 177 -7.44 7.00 -18.57
C VAL A 177 -8.72 6.43 -17.95
N LEU A 178 -9.39 7.22 -17.11
CA LEU A 178 -10.64 6.82 -16.48
C LEU A 178 -11.87 7.12 -17.35
N GLY A 179 -11.72 7.59 -18.59
CA GLY A 179 -12.83 7.90 -19.49
C GLY A 179 -13.85 8.86 -18.88
N VAL A 180 -13.39 9.89 -18.17
CA VAL A 180 -14.19 10.94 -17.53
C VAL A 180 -13.82 12.31 -18.10
N GLU A 181 -14.11 12.53 -19.39
CA GLU A 181 -13.96 13.85 -20.02
C GLU A 181 -15.27 14.64 -20.12
N GLN A 182 -15.07 15.97 -20.24
CA GLN A 182 -15.87 17.13 -19.83
C GLN A 182 -17.40 17.00 -19.78
#